data_AF-A0A026WI39-F1
#
_entry.id   AF-A0A026WI39-F1
#
_cell.length_a   1.000
_cell.length_b   1.000
_cell.length_c   1.000
_cell.angle_alpha   90.00
_cell.angle_beta   90.00
_cell.angle_gamma   90.00
#
_symmetry.space_group_name_H-M   'P 1'
#
loop_
_entity.id
_entity.type
_entity.pdbx_description
1 polymer ?
#
loop_
_entity_poly.entity_id
_entity_poly.type
_entity_poly.pdbx_seq_one_letter_code
_entity_poly.pdbx_strand_id
1 'polypeptide(L)'
;MSNLTTEEKIYLVECFFSRGKVYSNAYRGFRTKYGTHKVKSENTLKRLEFIISLNVCVTSLHFLAINLNHVKFKNYQKWDTLYIQLVLRKCVTRLLDNWEVLKHYFHLENIENKNNSAITIFNILNDNKIKAYMLFLKYSLHFFNEFNALFQGRKVLIYKLSESSEHFIKQIGCNFLLPAALKNLSLEIINPQYFLDVNLIYTGPECESFLQLESSKIVLEIKSTCLSFYTTALEEMLQRLPYNDKILRQCKFLDSSVALREESRLNFPDLKDIAKHFQISDITALAHE
;
A
#
# COMPACT_ATOMS: atom_id res chain seq x y z
N MET A 1 -8.18 -17.95 22.41
CA MET A 1 -8.46 -16.70 21.66
C MET A 1 -9.93 -16.27 21.67
N SER A 2 -10.86 -17.10 22.16
CA SER A 2 -12.31 -16.91 22.08
C SER A 2 -12.90 -15.74 22.88
N ASN A 3 -12.11 -15.09 23.75
CA ASN A 3 -12.65 -14.15 24.74
C ASN A 3 -12.22 -12.68 24.55
N LEU A 4 -11.51 -12.36 23.45
CA LEU A 4 -11.16 -10.99 23.08
C LEU A 4 -12.08 -10.48 21.98
N THR A 5 -12.65 -9.29 22.17
CA THR A 5 -13.52 -8.61 21.21
C THR A 5 -12.72 -8.10 20.02
N THR A 6 -13.41 -7.75 18.93
CA THR A 6 -12.78 -7.19 17.72
C THR A 6 -12.05 -5.88 18.02
N GLU A 7 -12.62 -5.03 18.87
CA GLU A 7 -12.04 -3.75 19.27
C GLU A 7 -10.76 -3.91 20.11
N GLU A 8 -10.75 -4.89 21.02
CA GLU A 8 -9.57 -5.26 21.82
C GLU A 8 -8.41 -5.76 20.94
N LYS A 9 -8.73 -6.52 19.89
CA LYS A 9 -7.75 -6.98 18.90
C LYS A 9 -7.17 -5.79 18.13
N ILE A 10 -8.00 -4.87 17.65
CA ILE A 10 -7.57 -3.68 16.90
C ILE A 10 -6.65 -2.80 17.76
N TYR A 11 -7.01 -2.53 19.02
CA TYR A 11 -6.19 -1.74 19.92
C TYR A 11 -4.81 -2.37 20.17
N LEU A 12 -4.74 -3.70 20.32
CA LEU A 12 -3.46 -4.40 20.45
C LEU A 12 -2.61 -4.27 19.18
N VAL A 13 -3.21 -4.33 17.99
CA VAL A 13 -2.51 -4.06 16.72
C VAL A 13 -1.93 -2.65 16.70
N GLU A 14 -2.72 -1.64 17.03
CA GLU A 14 -2.23 -0.27 17.09
C GLU A 14 -1.04 -0.12 18.06
N CYS A 15 -1.12 -0.76 19.23
CA CYS A 15 -0.06 -0.74 20.22
C CYS A 15 1.21 -1.49 19.76
N PHE A 16 1.08 -2.61 19.04
CA PHE A 16 2.24 -3.38 18.56
C PHE A 16 2.91 -2.80 17.32
N PHE A 17 2.16 -2.06 16.50
CA PHE A 17 2.61 -1.57 15.20
C PHE A 17 2.86 -0.05 15.16
N SER A 18 2.57 0.68 16.25
CA SER A 18 2.99 2.07 16.44
C SER A 18 4.50 2.22 16.71
N ARG A 19 5.05 3.42 16.51
CA ARG A 19 6.50 3.69 16.58
C ARG A 19 7.02 3.50 18.01
N GLY A 20 7.87 2.49 18.19
CA GLY A 20 8.54 2.14 19.44
C GLY A 20 7.91 0.92 20.10
N LYS A 21 8.40 -0.28 19.75
CA LYS A 21 7.91 -1.54 20.33
C LYS A 21 8.27 -1.61 21.81
N VAL A 22 7.36 -1.17 22.68
CA VAL A 22 7.49 -1.29 24.13
C VAL A 22 6.31 -2.12 24.64
N TYR A 23 6.51 -3.43 24.73
CA TYR A 23 5.48 -4.40 25.15
C TYR A 23 4.91 -4.10 26.53
N SER A 24 5.73 -3.56 27.44
CA SER A 24 5.29 -3.12 28.76
C SER A 24 4.29 -1.97 28.68
N ASN A 25 4.44 -1.04 27.72
CA ASN A 25 3.50 0.05 27.48
C ASN A 25 2.21 -0.45 26.84
N ALA A 26 2.31 -1.34 25.84
CA ALA A 26 1.15 -1.99 25.23
C ALA A 26 0.35 -2.82 26.25
N TYR A 27 1.04 -3.57 27.11
CA TYR A 27 0.45 -4.35 28.19
C TYR A 27 -0.26 -3.47 29.22
N ARG A 28 0.41 -2.40 29.67
CA ARG A 28 -0.14 -1.45 30.63
C ARG A 28 -1.33 -0.69 30.05
N GLY A 29 -1.23 -0.22 28.81
CA GLY A 29 -2.33 0.45 28.09
C GLY A 29 -3.54 -0.45 27.93
N PHE A 30 -3.32 -1.70 27.49
CA PHE A 30 -4.39 -2.69 27.34
C PHE A 30 -5.10 -2.99 28.68
N ARG A 31 -4.33 -3.22 29.75
CA ARG A 31 -4.90 -3.46 31.10
C ARG A 31 -5.65 -2.26 31.65
N THR A 32 -5.21 -1.05 31.33
CA THR A 32 -5.88 0.19 31.75
C THR A 32 -7.21 0.36 31.03
N LYS A 33 -7.27 0.03 29.73
CA LYS A 33 -8.45 0.24 28.90
C LYS A 33 -9.49 -0.89 29.01
N TYR A 34 -9.06 -2.14 29.15
CA TYR A 34 -9.94 -3.32 29.06
C TYR A 34 -9.90 -4.24 30.29
N GLY A 35 -9.16 -3.86 31.34
CA GLY A 35 -9.11 -4.58 32.61
C GLY A 35 -8.02 -5.65 32.71
N THR A 36 -7.75 -6.07 33.94
CA THR A 36 -6.54 -6.83 34.31
C THR A 36 -6.65 -8.34 34.07
N HIS A 37 -7.88 -8.84 33.96
CA HIS A 37 -8.21 -10.27 33.90
C HIS A 37 -8.08 -10.84 32.48
N LYS A 38 -8.04 -9.97 31.46
CA LYS A 38 -8.09 -10.35 30.04
C LYS A 38 -6.76 -10.84 29.48
N VAL A 39 -5.63 -10.31 29.97
CA VAL A 39 -4.30 -10.79 29.57
C VAL A 39 -3.39 -10.98 30.79
N LYS A 40 -3.03 -12.24 31.05
CA LYS A 40 -2.39 -12.68 32.29
C LYS A 40 -0.96 -12.14 32.47
N SER A 41 -0.20 -11.94 31.40
CA SER A 41 1.19 -11.48 31.48
C SER A 41 1.66 -10.83 30.17
N GLU A 42 2.78 -10.11 30.23
CA GLU A 42 3.45 -9.55 29.06
C GLU A 42 3.89 -10.64 28.07
N ASN A 43 4.32 -11.81 28.56
CA ASN A 43 4.63 -12.97 27.70
C ASN A 43 3.39 -13.50 26.97
N THR A 44 2.21 -13.37 27.57
CA THR A 44 0.94 -13.66 26.88
C THR A 44 0.66 -12.60 25.81
N LEU A 45 1.00 -11.33 26.05
CA LEU A 45 0.92 -10.28 25.03
C LEU A 45 1.88 -10.52 23.86
N LYS A 46 3.09 -11.04 24.08
CA LYS A 46 4.04 -11.41 23.01
C LYS A 46 3.52 -12.58 22.17
N ARG A 47 2.98 -13.61 22.80
CA ARG A 47 2.28 -14.71 22.09
C ARG A 47 1.04 -14.21 21.36
N LEU A 48 0.30 -13.26 21.95
CA LEU A 48 -0.82 -12.60 21.30
C LEU A 48 -0.39 -11.71 20.14
N GLU A 49 0.74 -10.99 20.20
CA GLU A 49 1.28 -10.25 19.05
C GLU A 49 1.55 -11.20 17.89
N PHE A 50 2.10 -12.40 18.15
CA PHE A 50 2.31 -13.39 17.11
C PHE A 50 0.98 -13.85 16.49
N ILE A 51 -0.01 -14.21 17.32
CA ILE A 51 -1.32 -14.65 16.85
C ILE A 51 -2.16 -13.49 16.27
N ILE A 52 -1.94 -12.25 16.69
CA ILE A 52 -2.57 -11.03 16.17
C ILE A 52 -1.88 -10.59 14.89
N SER A 53 -0.56 -10.72 14.77
CA SER A 53 0.15 -10.51 13.51
C SER A 53 -0.31 -11.53 12.50
N LEU A 54 -0.53 -12.77 12.92
CA LEU A 54 -1.14 -13.80 12.09
C LEU A 54 -2.63 -13.61 11.86
N ASN A 55 -3.43 -13.14 12.81
CA ASN A 55 -4.84 -12.89 12.58
C ASN A 55 -5.06 -11.60 11.80
N VAL A 56 -4.23 -10.58 11.94
CA VAL A 56 -4.18 -9.41 11.07
C VAL A 56 -3.69 -9.84 9.71
N CYS A 57 -2.74 -10.75 9.57
CA CYS A 57 -2.35 -11.27 8.26
C CYS A 57 -3.37 -12.23 7.68
N VAL A 58 -4.09 -13.05 8.46
CA VAL A 58 -5.17 -13.94 8.03
C VAL A 58 -6.43 -13.14 7.75
N THR A 59 -6.73 -12.10 8.53
CA THR A 59 -7.78 -11.12 8.22
C THR A 59 -7.36 -10.14 7.16
N SER A 60 -6.08 -9.89 6.89
CA SER A 60 -5.57 -9.14 5.73
C SER A 60 -5.51 -10.04 4.50
N LEU A 61 -5.32 -11.35 4.65
CA LEU A 61 -5.51 -12.39 3.63
C LEU A 61 -6.99 -12.62 3.37
N HIS A 62 -7.86 -12.50 4.38
CA HIS A 62 -9.32 -12.46 4.21
C HIS A 62 -9.74 -11.10 3.67
N PHE A 63 -9.14 -9.97 4.07
CA PHE A 63 -9.41 -8.64 3.51
C PHE A 63 -8.91 -8.59 2.08
N LEU A 64 -7.82 -9.27 1.75
CA LEU A 64 -7.38 -9.46 0.38
C LEU A 64 -8.26 -10.46 -0.36
N ALA A 65 -8.67 -11.58 0.22
CA ALA A 65 -9.58 -12.53 -0.43
C ALA A 65 -10.99 -11.94 -0.62
N ILE A 66 -11.41 -11.02 0.24
CA ILE A 66 -12.65 -10.23 0.17
C ILE A 66 -12.49 -9.04 -0.79
N ASN A 67 -11.32 -8.39 -0.86
CA ASN A 67 -11.07 -7.36 -1.88
C ASN A 67 -10.78 -7.93 -3.27
N LEU A 68 -10.31 -9.18 -3.36
CA LEU A 68 -10.14 -9.96 -4.59
C LEU A 68 -11.49 -10.52 -5.09
N ASN A 69 -12.54 -10.53 -4.26
CA ASN A 69 -13.90 -10.87 -4.63
C ASN A 69 -14.86 -9.71 -4.33
N HIS A 70 -14.97 -8.77 -5.28
CA HIS A 70 -16.11 -7.87 -5.43
C HIS A 70 -16.61 -7.17 -4.14
N VAL A 71 -15.94 -6.12 -3.67
CA VAL A 71 -16.64 -5.11 -2.85
C VAL A 71 -16.30 -3.70 -3.34
N LYS A 72 -17.33 -3.08 -3.92
CA LYS A 72 -17.36 -1.67 -4.31
C LYS A 72 -16.84 -0.77 -3.18
N PHE A 73 -15.78 -0.03 -3.44
CA PHE A 73 -15.36 1.14 -2.66
C PHE A 73 -16.48 2.19 -2.69
N LYS A 74 -17.45 2.13 -1.78
CA LYS A 74 -18.43 3.22 -1.61
C LYS A 74 -18.56 3.80 -0.21
N ASN A 75 -18.15 3.14 0.87
CA ASN A 75 -18.49 3.62 2.22
C ASN A 75 -17.34 3.52 3.25
N TYR A 76 -16.17 4.10 2.96
CA TYR A 76 -15.24 4.48 4.03
C TYR A 76 -14.82 5.94 3.86
N GLN A 77 -15.71 6.81 4.33
CA GLN A 77 -15.43 8.21 4.59
C GLN A 77 -14.44 8.27 5.75
N LYS A 78 -13.26 8.87 5.51
CA LYS A 78 -12.43 9.52 6.54
C LYS A 78 -11.73 8.59 7.56
N TRP A 79 -10.97 7.61 7.08
CA TRP A 79 -9.85 7.03 7.84
C TRP A 79 -8.60 7.15 6.99
N ASP A 80 -7.51 7.66 7.54
CA ASP A 80 -6.27 7.97 6.81
C ASP A 80 -5.77 6.75 6.01
N THR A 81 -6.14 6.68 4.72
CA THR A 81 -5.73 5.66 3.74
C THR A 81 -4.20 5.49 3.72
N LEU A 82 -3.49 6.54 4.13
CA LEU A 82 -2.05 6.66 4.31
C LEU A 82 -1.46 5.71 5.38
N TYR A 83 -2.13 5.55 6.52
CA TYR A 83 -1.63 4.73 7.63
C TYR A 83 -1.71 3.24 7.31
N ILE A 84 -2.79 2.83 6.64
CA ILE A 84 -3.07 1.43 6.30
C ILE A 84 -2.03 0.90 5.30
N GLN A 85 -1.64 1.68 4.29
CA GLN A 85 -0.67 1.24 3.26
C GLN A 85 0.76 1.03 3.81
N LEU A 86 1.20 1.90 4.71
CA LEU A 86 2.50 1.78 5.39
C LEU A 86 2.56 0.58 6.33
N VAL A 87 1.47 0.33 7.06
CA VAL A 87 1.37 -0.82 7.97
C VAL A 87 1.34 -2.11 7.16
N LEU A 88 0.59 -2.14 6.06
CA LEU A 88 0.44 -3.34 5.24
C LEU A 88 1.77 -3.84 4.66
N ARG A 89 2.59 -2.97 4.05
CA ARG A 89 3.90 -3.40 3.52
C ARG A 89 4.81 -3.93 4.62
N LYS A 90 4.84 -3.29 5.79
CA LYS A 90 5.64 -3.76 6.93
C LYS A 90 5.17 -5.12 7.42
N CYS A 91 3.86 -5.37 7.44
CA CYS A 91 3.29 -6.67 7.79
C CYS A 91 3.67 -7.73 6.75
N VAL A 92 3.48 -7.46 5.46
CA VAL A 92 3.85 -8.36 4.36
C VAL A 92 5.32 -8.71 4.41
N THR A 93 6.20 -7.71 4.57
CA THR A 93 7.65 -7.91 4.65
C THR A 93 8.01 -8.79 5.84
N ARG A 94 7.53 -8.46 7.05
CA ARG A 94 7.80 -9.26 8.25
C ARG A 94 7.30 -10.69 8.15
N LEU A 95 6.13 -10.89 7.54
CA LEU A 95 5.57 -12.22 7.37
C LEU A 95 6.45 -13.04 6.41
N LEU A 96 6.87 -12.45 5.29
CA LEU A 96 7.80 -13.08 4.35
C LEU A 96 9.16 -13.38 4.98
N ASP A 97 9.72 -12.45 5.75
CA ASP A 97 11.01 -12.63 6.44
C ASP A 97 10.96 -13.78 7.44
N ASN A 98 9.79 -14.06 8.02
CA ASN A 98 9.58 -15.15 8.96
C ASN A 98 8.85 -16.35 8.35
N TRP A 99 8.67 -16.41 7.02
CA TRP A 99 7.76 -17.36 6.37
C TRP A 99 8.02 -18.82 6.77
N GLU A 100 9.27 -19.26 6.69
CA GLU A 100 9.66 -20.64 7.02
C GLU A 100 9.55 -20.94 8.52
N VAL A 101 9.85 -19.95 9.38
CA VAL A 101 9.71 -20.07 10.84
C VAL A 101 8.23 -20.23 11.21
N LEU A 102 7.35 -19.42 10.60
CA LEU A 102 5.90 -19.52 10.77
C LEU A 102 5.40 -20.88 10.32
N LYS A 103 5.83 -21.32 9.13
CA LYS A 103 5.46 -22.62 8.56
C LYS A 103 5.83 -23.77 9.50
N HIS A 104 7.05 -23.75 10.06
CA HIS A 104 7.50 -24.74 11.02
C HIS A 104 6.73 -24.68 12.35
N TYR A 105 6.51 -23.48 12.89
CA TYR A 105 5.74 -23.29 14.11
C TYR A 105 4.33 -23.87 14.00
N PHE A 106 3.59 -23.54 12.93
CA PHE A 106 2.23 -24.04 12.72
C PHE A 106 2.17 -25.52 12.37
N HIS A 107 3.25 -26.09 11.82
CA HIS A 107 3.38 -27.53 11.67
C HIS A 107 3.39 -28.24 13.03
N LEU A 108 4.23 -27.77 13.96
CA LEU A 108 4.32 -28.34 15.32
C LEU A 108 3.01 -28.18 16.09
N GLU A 109 2.42 -26.99 16.05
CA GLU A 109 1.12 -26.71 16.70
C GLU A 109 -0.02 -27.57 16.14
N ASN A 110 0.01 -27.89 14.85
CA ASN A 110 -0.94 -28.82 14.25
C ASN A 110 -0.78 -30.25 14.82
N ILE A 111 0.46 -30.73 14.93
CA ILE A 111 0.76 -32.07 15.45
C ILE A 111 0.39 -32.19 16.94
N GLU A 112 0.77 -31.21 17.75
CA GLU A 112 0.65 -31.26 19.21
C GLU A 112 -0.75 -30.91 19.69
N ASN A 113 -1.33 -29.81 19.19
CA ASN A 113 -2.53 -29.20 19.76
C ASN A 113 -3.79 -29.41 18.91
N LYS A 114 -3.68 -29.97 17.69
CA LYS A 114 -4.78 -30.21 16.73
C LYS A 114 -5.74 -29.02 16.59
N ASN A 115 -5.19 -27.82 16.69
CA ASN A 115 -5.99 -26.60 16.63
C ASN A 115 -6.42 -26.35 15.19
N ASN A 116 -7.73 -26.32 14.93
CA ASN A 116 -8.30 -26.03 13.60
C ASN A 116 -7.74 -24.73 12.98
N SER A 117 -7.49 -23.70 13.78
CA SER A 117 -6.87 -22.47 13.27
C SER A 117 -5.42 -22.66 12.85
N ALA A 118 -4.65 -23.47 13.60
CA ALA A 118 -3.26 -23.79 13.25
C ALA A 118 -3.19 -24.61 11.96
N ILE A 119 -4.12 -25.56 11.77
CA ILE A 119 -4.27 -26.33 10.53
C ILE A 119 -4.52 -25.41 9.34
N THR A 120 -5.51 -24.52 9.45
CA THR A 120 -5.85 -23.59 8.37
C THR A 120 -4.67 -22.70 8.00
N ILE A 121 -3.99 -22.13 9.00
CA ILE A 121 -2.82 -21.27 8.78
C ILE A 121 -1.67 -22.05 8.16
N PHE A 122 -1.39 -23.26 8.66
CA PHE A 122 -0.37 -24.13 8.09
C PHE A 122 -0.65 -24.42 6.62
N ASN A 123 -1.89 -24.74 6.26
CA ASN A 123 -2.28 -24.97 4.87
C ASN A 123 -2.09 -23.72 4.01
N ILE A 124 -2.43 -22.53 4.52
CA ILE A 124 -2.20 -21.24 3.82
C ILE A 124 -0.71 -21.01 3.58
N LEU A 125 0.15 -21.26 4.58
CA LEU A 125 1.60 -21.07 4.46
C LEU A 125 2.28 -22.12 3.56
N ASN A 126 1.60 -23.24 3.29
CA ASN A 126 2.01 -24.24 2.33
C ASN A 126 1.48 -23.98 0.91
N ASP A 127 0.59 -23.01 0.72
CA ASP A 127 0.08 -22.66 -0.59
C ASP A 127 1.07 -21.73 -1.32
N ASN A 128 1.69 -22.25 -2.38
CA ASN A 128 2.64 -21.51 -3.20
C ASN A 128 2.01 -20.29 -3.87
N LYS A 129 0.70 -20.32 -4.17
CA LYS A 129 -0.01 -19.16 -4.74
C LYS A 129 -0.04 -18.00 -3.76
N ILE A 130 -0.28 -18.29 -2.49
CA ILE A 130 -0.30 -17.27 -1.44
C ILE A 130 1.10 -16.70 -1.25
N LYS A 131 2.14 -17.54 -1.22
CA LYS A 131 3.53 -17.08 -1.09
C LYS A 131 3.93 -16.18 -2.26
N ALA A 132 3.67 -16.61 -3.49
CA ALA A 132 3.93 -15.82 -4.69
C ALA A 132 3.22 -14.46 -4.67
N TYR A 133 1.93 -14.47 -4.35
CA TYR A 133 1.15 -13.24 -4.28
C TYR A 133 1.63 -12.30 -3.15
N MET A 134 2.10 -12.83 -2.02
CA MET A 134 2.72 -12.02 -0.97
C MET A 134 4.04 -11.38 -1.42
N LEU A 135 4.87 -12.09 -2.20
CA LEU A 135 6.08 -11.54 -2.82
C LEU A 135 5.74 -10.43 -3.80
N PHE A 136 4.69 -10.62 -4.62
CA PHE A 136 4.14 -9.58 -5.48
C PHE A 136 3.69 -8.36 -4.68
N LEU A 137 2.93 -8.53 -3.60
CA LEU A 137 2.50 -7.41 -2.75
C LEU A 137 3.67 -6.66 -2.14
N LYS A 138 4.72 -7.37 -1.69
CA LYS A 138 5.94 -6.74 -1.15
C LYS A 138 6.56 -5.77 -2.18
N TYR A 139 6.60 -6.19 -3.44
CA TYR A 139 7.05 -5.37 -4.56
C TYR A 139 6.08 -4.22 -4.85
N SER A 140 4.82 -4.51 -5.15
CA SER A 140 3.83 -3.51 -5.58
C SER A 140 3.57 -2.44 -4.52
N LEU A 141 3.47 -2.81 -3.25
CA LEU A 141 3.28 -1.86 -2.14
C LEU A 141 4.48 -0.95 -1.89
N HIS A 142 5.65 -1.25 -2.47
CA HIS A 142 6.80 -0.36 -2.38
C HIS A 142 6.50 1.00 -3.00
N PHE A 143 5.95 1.01 -4.22
CA PHE A 143 5.66 2.24 -4.97
C PHE A 143 4.66 3.15 -4.24
N PHE A 144 3.59 2.58 -3.70
CA PHE A 144 2.61 3.32 -2.89
C PHE A 144 3.28 3.97 -1.68
N ASN A 145 4.18 3.24 -1.01
CA ASN A 145 4.85 3.76 0.17
C ASN A 145 5.90 4.81 -0.17
N GLU A 146 6.58 4.72 -1.30
CA GLU A 146 7.48 5.76 -1.78
C GLU A 146 6.72 7.04 -2.10
N PHE A 147 5.63 6.94 -2.88
CA PHE A 147 4.77 8.08 -3.19
C PHE A 147 4.22 8.73 -1.91
N ASN A 148 3.71 7.92 -0.99
CA ASN A 148 3.20 8.41 0.29
C ASN A 148 4.28 9.06 1.16
N ALA A 149 5.46 8.45 1.25
CA ALA A 149 6.56 8.96 2.06
C ALA A 149 7.00 10.36 1.57
N LEU A 150 6.92 10.62 0.25
CA LEU A 150 7.23 11.92 -0.32
C LEU A 150 6.37 13.04 0.27
N PHE A 151 5.09 12.80 0.49
CA PHE A 151 4.14 13.81 1.01
C PHE A 151 3.89 13.75 2.52
N GLN A 152 4.52 12.80 3.22
CA GLN A 152 4.47 12.70 4.70
C GLN A 152 5.42 13.66 5.42
N GLY A 153 6.32 14.32 4.68
CA GLY A 153 7.23 15.31 5.24
C GLY A 153 6.52 16.60 5.65
N ARG A 154 7.19 17.41 6.48
CA ARG A 154 6.71 18.77 6.82
C ARG A 154 6.92 19.79 5.69
N LYS A 155 7.65 19.40 4.65
CA LYS A 155 7.96 20.26 3.51
C LYS A 155 6.72 20.40 2.62
N VAL A 156 6.36 21.63 2.29
CA VAL A 156 5.30 21.91 1.31
C VAL A 156 5.82 21.50 -0.08
N LEU A 157 5.24 20.46 -0.66
CA LEU A 157 5.64 19.87 -1.95
C LEU A 157 4.52 19.89 -2.99
N ILE A 158 3.60 20.85 -2.88
CA ILE A 158 2.44 20.97 -3.78
C ILE A 158 2.86 21.05 -5.26
N TYR A 159 3.98 21.72 -5.54
CA TYR A 159 4.58 21.86 -6.87
C TYR A 159 5.09 20.55 -7.47
N LYS A 160 5.32 19.52 -6.65
CA LYS A 160 5.71 18.18 -7.11
C LYS A 160 4.53 17.24 -7.24
N LEU A 161 3.34 17.60 -6.73
CA LEU A 161 2.23 16.67 -6.60
C LEU A 161 1.79 16.09 -7.94
N SER A 162 1.53 16.95 -8.94
CA SER A 162 1.10 16.51 -10.27
C SER A 162 2.15 15.62 -10.96
N GLU A 163 3.41 16.05 -10.97
CA GLU A 163 4.51 15.31 -11.59
C GLU A 163 4.80 13.98 -10.88
N SER A 164 4.77 13.97 -9.54
CA SER A 164 4.96 12.76 -8.76
C SER A 164 3.80 11.78 -8.94
N SER A 165 2.57 12.28 -9.11
CA SER A 165 1.41 11.45 -9.43
C SER A 165 1.52 10.80 -10.80
N GLU A 166 1.90 11.57 -11.82
CA GLU A 166 2.16 11.04 -13.16
C GLU A 166 3.27 9.98 -13.14
N HIS A 167 4.38 10.26 -12.44
CA HIS A 167 5.48 9.31 -12.27
C HIS A 167 5.01 8.03 -11.59
N PHE A 168 4.25 8.14 -10.49
CA PHE A 168 3.73 6.99 -9.78
C PHE A 168 2.79 6.12 -10.65
N ILE A 169 1.91 6.75 -11.43
CA ILE A 169 1.07 6.06 -12.42
C ILE A 169 1.93 5.31 -13.44
N LYS A 170 2.98 5.94 -13.96
CA LYS A 170 3.90 5.31 -14.93
C LYS A 170 4.68 4.15 -14.33
N GLN A 171 5.13 4.24 -13.07
CA GLN A 171 5.83 3.17 -12.37
C GLN A 171 4.97 1.93 -12.15
N ILE A 172 3.68 2.11 -11.83
CA ILE A 172 2.76 0.98 -11.73
C ILE A 172 2.42 0.45 -13.13
N GLY A 173 2.11 1.36 -14.06
CA GLY A 173 1.72 1.04 -15.42
C GLY A 173 2.78 0.26 -16.21
N CYS A 174 4.07 0.56 -16.04
CA CYS A 174 5.13 -0.15 -16.79
C CYS A 174 5.25 -1.65 -16.48
N ASN A 175 4.61 -2.12 -15.41
CA ASN A 175 4.60 -3.55 -15.09
C ASN A 175 3.62 -4.35 -15.95
N PHE A 176 2.62 -3.72 -16.58
CA PHE A 176 1.55 -4.43 -17.28
C PHE A 176 0.97 -3.71 -18.52
N LEU A 177 1.32 -2.46 -18.77
CA LEU A 177 0.91 -1.69 -19.94
C LEU A 177 1.97 -1.73 -21.05
N LEU A 178 1.50 -1.60 -22.29
CA LEU A 178 2.37 -1.34 -23.44
C LEU A 178 3.07 0.02 -23.29
N PRO A 179 4.37 0.13 -23.66
CA PRO A 179 5.11 1.39 -23.56
C PRO A 179 4.46 2.58 -24.31
N ALA A 180 3.73 2.29 -25.39
CA ALA A 180 2.99 3.31 -26.14
C ALA A 180 1.88 3.97 -25.30
N ALA A 181 1.18 3.20 -24.46
CA ALA A 181 0.10 3.70 -23.62
C ALA A 181 0.60 4.62 -22.50
N LEU A 182 1.86 4.47 -22.06
CA LEU A 182 2.45 5.30 -21.01
C LEU A 182 2.81 6.72 -21.47
N LYS A 183 2.87 6.99 -22.78
CA LYS A 183 3.23 8.32 -23.29
C LYS A 183 2.16 9.35 -22.97
N ASN A 184 0.89 9.00 -23.13
CA ASN A 184 -0.26 9.88 -22.93
C ASN A 184 -1.21 9.25 -21.92
N LEU A 185 -1.10 9.66 -20.65
CA LEU A 185 -2.00 9.16 -19.61
C LEU A 185 -3.41 9.73 -19.80
N SER A 186 -4.38 8.85 -19.97
CA SER A 186 -5.81 9.15 -20.01
C SER A 186 -6.59 8.00 -19.38
N LEU A 187 -7.88 8.16 -19.15
CA LEU A 187 -8.73 7.04 -18.68
C LEU A 187 -8.85 5.90 -19.70
N GLU A 188 -8.51 6.14 -20.97
CA GLU A 188 -8.58 5.13 -22.03
C GLU A 188 -7.50 4.05 -21.90
N ILE A 189 -6.42 4.32 -21.14
CA ILE A 189 -5.32 3.36 -20.97
C ILE A 189 -5.73 2.12 -20.15
N ILE A 190 -6.89 2.16 -19.49
CA ILE A 190 -7.49 1.03 -18.77
C ILE A 190 -8.05 -0.03 -19.75
N ASN A 191 -8.20 0.31 -21.04
CA ASN A 191 -8.69 -0.63 -22.03
C ASN A 191 -7.72 -1.82 -22.20
N PRO A 192 -8.21 -3.07 -22.18
CA PRO A 192 -7.37 -4.27 -22.29
C PRO A 192 -6.45 -4.33 -23.52
N GLN A 193 -6.79 -3.59 -24.59
CA GLN A 193 -5.96 -3.47 -25.80
C GLN A 193 -4.58 -2.85 -25.55
N TYR A 194 -4.43 -2.11 -24.44
CA TYR A 194 -3.17 -1.49 -24.04
C TYR A 194 -2.38 -2.33 -23.05
N PHE A 195 -2.89 -3.50 -22.66
CA PHE A 195 -2.25 -4.36 -21.68
C PHE A 195 -1.27 -5.31 -22.38
N LEU A 196 -0.22 -5.68 -21.66
CA LEU A 196 0.64 -6.80 -22.03
C LEU A 196 -0.12 -8.11 -21.90
N ASP A 197 0.31 -9.11 -22.66
CA ASP A 197 -0.15 -10.49 -22.43
C ASP A 197 0.11 -10.90 -20.97
N VAL A 198 -0.81 -11.66 -20.39
CA VAL A 198 -0.76 -12.07 -18.97
C VAL A 198 0.55 -12.78 -18.63
N ASN A 199 1.19 -13.46 -19.57
CA ASN A 199 2.47 -14.13 -19.30
C ASN A 199 3.65 -13.14 -19.22
N LEU A 200 3.53 -11.99 -19.88
CA LEU A 200 4.57 -10.96 -20.00
C LEU A 200 4.51 -9.87 -18.94
N ILE A 201 3.42 -9.81 -18.14
CA ILE A 201 3.35 -8.86 -17.03
C ILE A 201 4.47 -9.15 -16.02
N TYR A 202 4.96 -8.08 -15.40
CA TYR A 202 6.02 -8.13 -14.42
C TYR A 202 5.47 -8.07 -12.99
N THR A 203 5.75 -9.11 -12.20
CA THR A 203 5.26 -9.25 -10.82
C THR A 203 6.30 -8.89 -9.76
N GLY A 204 7.46 -8.38 -10.17
CA GLY A 204 8.58 -8.04 -9.30
C GLY A 204 9.60 -9.18 -9.18
N PRO A 205 10.85 -8.87 -8.81
CA PRO A 205 11.98 -9.78 -8.99
C PRO A 205 11.87 -11.05 -8.14
N GLU A 206 11.46 -10.93 -6.87
CA GLU A 206 11.32 -12.06 -5.96
C GLU A 206 10.16 -12.97 -6.38
N CYS A 207 9.04 -12.40 -6.84
CA CYS A 207 7.89 -13.16 -7.32
C CYS A 207 8.21 -13.87 -8.63
N GLU A 208 8.82 -13.20 -9.63
CA GLU A 208 9.22 -13.86 -10.89
C GLU A 208 10.21 -15.01 -10.64
N SER A 209 11.19 -14.82 -9.75
CA SER A 209 12.14 -15.88 -9.38
C SER A 209 11.43 -17.09 -8.75
N PHE A 210 10.41 -16.84 -7.93
CA PHE A 210 9.59 -17.90 -7.34
C PHE A 210 8.73 -18.62 -8.39
N LEU A 211 8.13 -17.86 -9.32
CA LEU A 211 7.28 -18.39 -10.38
C LEU A 211 8.03 -19.25 -11.40
N GLN A 212 9.34 -19.06 -11.58
CA GLN A 212 10.16 -19.91 -12.45
C GLN A 212 10.18 -21.39 -12.05
N LEU A 213 9.92 -21.68 -10.77
CA LEU A 213 9.91 -23.04 -10.23
C LEU A 213 8.51 -23.68 -10.27
N GLU A 214 7.50 -22.93 -10.66
CA GLU A 214 6.09 -23.32 -10.61
C GLU A 214 5.57 -23.80 -11.97
N SER A 215 4.44 -24.53 -11.94
CA SER A 215 3.77 -24.96 -13.17
C SER A 215 3.14 -23.79 -13.93
N SER A 216 3.06 -23.88 -15.26
CA SER A 216 2.47 -22.84 -16.13
C SER A 216 1.04 -22.45 -15.72
N LYS A 217 0.24 -23.39 -15.24
CA LYS A 217 -1.12 -23.13 -14.74
C LYS A 217 -1.14 -22.22 -13.52
N ILE A 218 -0.26 -22.48 -12.55
CA ILE A 218 -0.15 -21.68 -11.32
C ILE A 218 0.37 -20.28 -11.67
N VAL A 219 1.38 -20.19 -12.53
CA VAL A 219 1.94 -18.92 -13.01
C VAL A 219 0.85 -18.05 -13.64
N LEU A 220 0.04 -18.61 -14.54
CA LEU A 220 -1.01 -17.87 -15.24
C LEU A 220 -2.11 -17.39 -14.27
N GLU A 221 -2.49 -18.21 -13.29
CA GLU A 221 -3.48 -17.84 -12.27
C GLU A 221 -2.98 -16.69 -11.38
N ILE A 222 -1.72 -16.75 -10.94
CA ILE A 222 -1.10 -15.70 -10.12
C ILE A 222 -0.95 -14.42 -10.94
N LYS A 223 -0.43 -14.50 -12.16
CA LYS A 223 -0.27 -13.34 -13.04
C LYS A 223 -1.62 -12.69 -13.37
N SER A 224 -2.68 -13.48 -13.61
CA SER A 224 -4.03 -12.94 -13.79
C SER A 224 -4.52 -12.16 -12.56
N THR A 225 -4.24 -12.69 -11.36
CA THR A 225 -4.58 -12.02 -10.10
C THR A 225 -3.77 -10.72 -9.92
N CYS A 226 -2.48 -10.73 -10.24
CA CYS A 226 -1.62 -9.56 -10.20
C CYS A 226 -2.05 -8.48 -11.20
N LEU A 227 -2.46 -8.88 -12.41
CA LEU A 227 -3.01 -7.98 -13.42
C LEU A 227 -4.29 -7.31 -12.91
N SER A 228 -5.20 -8.07 -12.31
CA SER A 228 -6.41 -7.49 -11.70
C SER A 228 -6.07 -6.44 -10.65
N PHE A 229 -5.08 -6.71 -9.78
CA PHE A 229 -4.62 -5.75 -8.80
C PHE A 229 -4.08 -4.47 -9.46
N TYR A 230 -3.21 -4.61 -10.46
CA TYR A 230 -2.62 -3.47 -11.16
C TYR A 230 -3.67 -2.64 -11.90
N THR A 231 -4.62 -3.27 -12.57
CA THR A 231 -5.72 -2.59 -13.27
C THR A 231 -6.56 -1.78 -12.30
N THR A 232 -7.02 -2.38 -11.19
CA THR A 232 -7.79 -1.66 -10.16
C THR A 232 -6.98 -0.53 -9.53
N ALA A 233 -5.70 -0.75 -9.24
CA ALA A 233 -4.83 0.30 -8.72
C ALA A 233 -4.72 1.48 -9.69
N LEU A 234 -4.51 1.19 -10.98
CA LEU A 234 -4.40 2.22 -12.01
C LEU A 234 -5.69 3.02 -12.17
N GLU A 235 -6.85 2.36 -12.19
CA GLU A 235 -8.16 3.01 -12.23
C GLU A 235 -8.33 4.02 -11.09
N GLU A 236 -8.05 3.59 -9.86
CA GLU A 236 -8.17 4.44 -8.68
C GLU A 236 -7.17 5.60 -8.69
N MET A 237 -5.95 5.35 -9.20
CA MET A 237 -4.92 6.38 -9.34
C MET A 237 -5.32 7.44 -10.37
N LEU A 238 -5.85 7.03 -11.52
CA LEU A 238 -6.31 7.97 -12.56
C LEU A 238 -7.53 8.79 -12.12
N GLN A 239 -8.40 8.23 -11.27
CA GLN A 239 -9.57 8.94 -10.77
C GLN A 239 -9.26 9.92 -9.64
N ARG A 240 -8.25 9.62 -8.80
CA ARG A 240 -8.01 10.36 -7.55
C ARG A 240 -6.76 11.24 -7.55
N LEU A 241 -5.75 10.90 -8.35
CA LEU A 241 -4.49 11.66 -8.35
C LEU A 241 -4.56 12.84 -9.32
N PRO A 242 -3.99 14.00 -8.97
CA PRO A 242 -4.02 15.18 -9.82
C PRO A 242 -2.88 15.19 -10.86
N TYR A 243 -2.70 14.09 -11.59
CA TYR A 243 -1.59 13.91 -12.54
C TYR A 243 -1.68 14.85 -13.75
N ASN A 244 -2.88 15.28 -14.15
CA ASN A 244 -3.12 16.18 -15.28
C ASN A 244 -3.57 17.58 -14.85
N ASP A 245 -3.46 17.92 -13.58
CA ASP A 245 -3.88 19.22 -13.04
C ASP A 245 -2.94 20.34 -13.53
N LYS A 246 -3.49 21.25 -14.34
CA LYS A 246 -2.73 22.35 -14.94
C LYS A 246 -2.22 23.35 -13.90
N ILE A 247 -3.01 23.62 -12.85
CA ILE A 247 -2.66 24.60 -11.83
C ILE A 247 -1.50 24.08 -10.99
N LEU A 248 -1.57 22.82 -10.56
CA LEU A 248 -0.49 22.18 -9.80
C LEU A 248 0.80 22.07 -10.60
N ARG A 249 0.72 21.92 -11.93
CA ARG A 249 1.89 21.98 -12.82
C ARG A 249 2.49 23.37 -12.93
N GLN A 250 1.68 24.43 -12.86
CA GLN A 250 2.16 25.81 -12.86
C GLN A 250 2.84 26.19 -11.54
N CYS A 251 2.52 25.52 -10.42
CA CYS A 251 3.15 25.74 -9.12
C CYS A 251 4.67 25.44 -9.06
N LYS A 252 5.32 25.02 -10.15
CA LYS A 252 6.77 24.77 -10.24
C LYS A 252 7.63 25.94 -9.78
N PHE A 253 7.13 27.18 -9.83
CA PHE A 253 7.82 28.35 -9.30
C PHE A 253 8.07 28.30 -7.78
N LEU A 254 7.34 27.47 -7.02
CA LEU A 254 7.57 27.24 -5.60
C LEU A 254 8.77 26.33 -5.31
N ASP A 255 9.35 25.68 -6.32
CA ASP A 255 10.58 24.93 -6.16
C ASP A 255 11.75 25.91 -5.91
N SER A 256 12.45 25.76 -4.78
CA SER A 256 13.60 26.59 -4.43
C SER A 256 14.71 26.57 -5.49
N SER A 257 14.86 25.46 -6.22
CA SER A 257 15.85 25.36 -7.30
C SER A 257 15.48 26.17 -8.54
N VAL A 258 14.19 26.51 -8.70
CA VAL A 258 13.66 27.31 -9.80
C VAL A 258 13.51 28.77 -9.37
N ALA A 259 12.94 29.03 -8.19
CA ALA A 259 12.72 30.37 -7.64
C ALA A 259 14.02 31.20 -7.51
N LEU A 260 15.13 30.53 -7.20
CA LEU A 260 16.42 31.16 -6.97
C LEU A 260 17.26 31.36 -8.24
N ARG A 261 16.87 30.81 -9.39
CA ARG A 261 17.60 30.96 -10.66
C ARG A 261 17.06 32.15 -11.44
N GLU A 262 17.94 33.09 -11.79
CA GLU A 262 17.58 34.28 -12.59
C GLU A 262 16.98 33.90 -13.96
N GLU A 263 17.58 32.93 -14.64
CA GLU A 263 17.11 32.43 -15.94
C GLU A 263 15.68 31.86 -15.89
N SER A 264 15.31 31.27 -14.75
CA SER A 264 13.98 30.67 -14.56
C SER A 264 12.89 31.73 -14.35
N ARG A 265 13.28 32.94 -13.91
CA ARG A 265 12.34 34.05 -13.73
C ARG A 265 11.81 34.58 -15.06
N LEU A 266 12.61 34.51 -16.12
CA LEU A 266 12.18 34.92 -17.47
C LEU A 266 11.16 33.97 -18.10
N ASN A 267 11.09 32.73 -17.59
CA ASN A 267 10.25 31.65 -18.12
C ASN A 267 9.08 31.30 -17.20
N PHE A 268 8.79 32.13 -16.18
CA PHE A 268 7.67 31.82 -15.30
C PHE A 268 6.33 31.94 -16.05
N PRO A 269 5.44 30.94 -15.93
CA PRO A 269 4.10 31.03 -16.48
C PRO A 269 3.34 32.18 -15.79
N ASP A 270 2.51 32.89 -16.56
CA ASP A 270 1.67 33.97 -16.05
C ASP A 270 0.84 33.48 -14.84
N LEU A 271 1.10 34.07 -13.67
CA LEU A 271 0.48 33.67 -12.41
C LEU A 271 -0.98 34.14 -12.30
N LYS A 272 -1.49 34.92 -13.27
CA LYS A 272 -2.90 35.35 -13.32
C LYS A 272 -3.86 34.18 -13.27
N ASP A 273 -3.54 33.06 -13.90
CA ASP A 273 -4.41 31.87 -13.92
C ASP A 273 -4.51 31.25 -12.51
N ILE A 274 -3.40 31.19 -11.78
CA ILE A 274 -3.35 30.75 -10.39
C ILE A 274 -4.11 31.73 -9.49
N ALA A 275 -3.84 33.03 -9.63
CA ALA A 275 -4.48 34.07 -8.83
C ALA A 275 -6.00 34.09 -9.01
N LYS A 276 -6.48 33.96 -10.26
CA LYS A 276 -7.90 33.80 -10.57
C LYS A 276 -8.49 32.54 -9.94
N HIS A 277 -7.78 31.41 -10.00
CA HIS A 277 -8.25 30.15 -9.41
C HIS A 277 -8.47 30.26 -7.90
N PHE A 278 -7.56 30.94 -7.19
CA PHE A 278 -7.66 31.18 -5.75
C PHE A 278 -8.46 32.44 -5.38
N GLN A 279 -9.14 33.07 -6.35
CA GLN A 279 -9.95 34.28 -6.15
C GLN A 279 -9.19 35.44 -5.48
N ILE A 280 -7.90 35.55 -5.79
CA ILE A 280 -7.06 36.66 -5.31
C ILE A 280 -7.41 37.88 -6.14
N SER A 281 -8.02 38.87 -5.50
CA SER A 281 -8.58 40.07 -6.14
C SER A 281 -7.53 41.10 -6.57
N ASP A 282 -6.34 41.08 -5.96
CA ASP A 282 -5.26 42.01 -6.28
C ASP A 282 -4.17 41.35 -7.11
N ILE A 283 -4.39 41.30 -8.42
CA ILE A 283 -3.53 40.64 -9.41
C ILE A 283 -2.43 41.59 -9.93
N THR A 284 -2.47 42.87 -9.54
CA THR A 284 -1.60 43.92 -10.06
C THR A 284 -0.14 43.75 -9.61
N ALA A 285 0.10 43.12 -8.46
CA ALA A 285 1.44 42.83 -7.95
C ALA A 285 2.08 41.52 -8.48
N LEU A 286 1.36 40.75 -9.31
CA LEU A 286 1.78 39.42 -9.79
C LEU A 286 2.08 39.38 -11.29
N ALA A 287 1.84 40.48 -12.02
CA ALA A 287 2.23 40.61 -13.41
C ALA A 287 3.72 40.93 -13.48
N HIS A 288 4.45 40.26 -14.38
CA HIS A 288 5.81 40.63 -14.75
C HIS A 288 5.86 42.10 -15.20
N GLU A 289 6.76 42.88 -14.59
CA GLU A 289 7.43 44.00 -15.29
C GLU A 289 8.49 43.42 -16.25
#